data_AF-A0A2I0QTM1-F1
#
_entry.id   AF-A0A2I0QTM1-F1
#
_cell.length_a   1.000
_cell.length_b   1.000
_cell.length_c   1.000
_cell.angle_alpha   90.00
_cell.angle_beta   90.00
_cell.angle_gamma   90.00
#
_symmetry.space_group_name_H-M   'P 1'
#
loop_
_entity.id
_entity.type
_entity.pdbx_description
1 polymer ?
#
loop_
_entity_poly.entity_id
_entity_poly.type
_entity_poly.pdbx_seq_one_letter_code
_entity_poly.pdbx_strand_id
1 'polypeptide(L)'
;MWRKWFEFIFTLGLLVLLLTIPDRNEVAYPVIYYVTVIVLYGIVLVQIVRSRNSDLKFFYKWKRTRDYRFWYHFIREFSKAFLGVLIFGVFHAWVLHGRNPFEVIFIFYVALIMGVLAGTFSWQLNESKYIKIYESLKKEGYFDQSR
;
A
#
# COMPACT_ATOMS: atom_id res chain seq x y z
N MET A 1 16.47 -5.47 12.68
CA MET A 1 17.14 -4.28 12.12
C MET A 1 17.40 -4.44 10.62
N TRP A 2 17.98 -5.57 10.19
CA TRP A 2 18.22 -5.93 8.79
C TRP A 2 17.04 -5.74 7.82
N ARG A 3 15.83 -6.15 8.23
CA ARG A 3 14.62 -6.03 7.41
C ARG A 3 14.25 -4.57 7.07
N LYS A 4 14.49 -3.62 8.00
CA LYS A 4 14.23 -2.19 7.77
C LYS A 4 15.25 -1.57 6.80
N TRP A 5 16.50 -2.03 6.86
CA TRP A 5 17.54 -1.61 5.91
C TRP A 5 17.25 -2.13 4.51
N PHE A 6 16.81 -3.38 4.38
CA PHE A 6 16.40 -3.93 3.09
C PHE A 6 15.18 -3.18 2.51
N GLU A 7 14.15 -2.95 3.34
CA GLU A 7 12.99 -2.12 2.96
C GLU A 7 13.44 -0.72 2.50
N PHE A 8 14.32 -0.06 3.24
CA PHE A 8 14.85 1.26 2.89
C PHE A 8 15.63 1.26 1.55
N ILE A 9 16.59 0.35 1.38
CA ILE A 9 17.41 0.23 0.17
C ILE A 9 16.53 -0.08 -1.06
N PHE A 10 15.56 -0.98 -0.91
CA PHE A 10 14.61 -1.31 -1.97
C PHE A 10 13.74 -0.10 -2.35
N THR A 11 13.25 0.64 -1.35
CA THR A 11 12.45 1.86 -1.60
C THR A 11 13.27 2.93 -2.31
N LEU A 12 14.56 3.06 -1.96
CA LEU A 12 15.49 4.01 -2.58
C LEU A 12 15.80 3.63 -4.04
N GLY A 13 15.99 2.34 -4.32
CA GLY A 13 16.13 1.84 -5.69
C GLY A 13 14.89 2.09 -6.56
N LEU A 14 13.70 1.89 -6.00
CA LEU A 14 12.42 2.21 -6.65
C LEU A 14 12.29 3.70 -6.98
N LEU A 15 12.72 4.59 -6.08
CA LEU A 15 12.70 6.03 -6.31
C LEU A 15 13.60 6.41 -7.49
N VAL A 16 14.83 5.91 -7.52
CA VAL A 16 15.76 6.19 -8.62
C VAL A 16 15.16 5.71 -9.95
N LEU A 17 14.57 4.52 -9.97
CA LEU A 17 13.91 4.00 -11.16
C LEU A 17 12.75 4.90 -11.60
N LEU A 18 11.86 5.30 -10.69
CA LEU A 18 10.77 6.24 -10.96
C LEU A 18 11.28 7.58 -11.52
N LEU A 19 12.36 8.13 -10.96
CA LEU A 19 12.94 9.39 -11.44
C LEU A 19 13.52 9.31 -12.86
N THR A 20 13.94 8.12 -13.31
CA THR A 20 14.50 7.91 -14.66
C THR A 20 13.46 7.66 -15.76
N ILE A 21 12.18 7.44 -15.41
CA ILE A 21 11.12 7.17 -16.38
C ILE A 21 10.88 8.35 -17.35
N PRO A 22 10.82 9.62 -16.90
CA PRO A 22 10.62 10.77 -17.79
C PRO A 22 11.79 11.06 -18.72
N ASP A 23 13.02 10.62 -18.38
CA ASP A 23 14.19 10.83 -19.23
C ASP A 23 14.21 9.87 -20.43
N ARG A 24 13.51 8.73 -20.34
CA ARG A 24 13.47 7.71 -21.39
C ARG A 24 12.19 7.68 -22.20
N ASN A 25 11.10 8.21 -21.64
CA ASN A 25 9.81 8.30 -22.29
C ASN A 25 9.47 9.78 -22.47
N GLU A 26 8.94 10.18 -23.63
CA GLU A 26 8.47 11.54 -23.89
C GLU A 26 7.23 11.86 -23.02
N VAL A 27 7.45 12.07 -21.72
CA VAL A 27 6.41 12.43 -20.76
C VAL A 27 6.04 13.88 -21.01
N ALA A 28 4.80 14.13 -21.43
CA ALA A 28 4.34 15.47 -21.82
C ALA A 28 4.46 16.53 -20.71
N TYR A 29 4.42 16.12 -19.44
CA TYR A 29 4.50 17.02 -18.27
C TYR A 29 5.44 16.47 -17.19
N PRO A 30 6.77 16.55 -17.40
CA PRO A 30 7.76 15.94 -16.51
C PRO A 30 7.74 16.57 -15.11
N VAL A 31 7.45 17.86 -15.01
CA VAL A 31 7.36 18.58 -13.73
C VAL A 31 6.25 18.01 -12.83
N ILE A 32 5.06 17.77 -13.39
CA ILE A 32 3.91 17.21 -12.64
C ILE A 32 4.24 15.77 -12.18
N TYR A 33 4.92 15.01 -13.03
CA TYR A 33 5.39 13.67 -12.70
C TYR A 33 6.33 13.68 -11.49
N TYR A 34 7.38 14.51 -11.50
CA TYR A 34 8.34 14.58 -10.40
C TYR A 34 7.71 15.01 -9.08
N VAL A 35 6.82 16.02 -9.11
CA VAL A 35 6.09 16.46 -7.91
C VAL A 35 5.27 15.30 -7.33
N THR A 36 4.57 14.55 -8.18
CA THR A 36 3.77 13.39 -7.76
C THR A 36 4.64 12.31 -7.12
N VAL A 37 5.78 11.97 -7.74
CA VAL A 37 6.72 10.97 -7.21
C VAL A 37 7.29 11.38 -5.86
N ILE A 38 7.73 12.64 -5.71
CA ILE A 38 8.29 13.15 -4.45
C ILE A 38 7.26 13.10 -3.31
N VAL A 39 6.02 13.53 -3.58
CA VAL A 39 4.94 13.51 -2.57
C VAL A 39 4.62 12.07 -2.15
N LEU A 40 4.46 11.14 -3.10
CA LEU A 40 4.22 9.73 -2.80
C LEU A 40 5.36 9.11 -1.99
N TYR A 41 6.61 9.44 -2.33
CA TYR A 41 7.78 8.95 -1.60
C TYR A 41 7.82 9.45 -0.15
N GLY A 42 7.51 10.74 0.07
CA GLY A 42 7.41 11.31 1.41
C GLY A 42 6.38 10.59 2.30
N ILE A 43 5.22 10.23 1.73
CA ILE A 43 4.18 9.47 2.44
C ILE A 43 4.71 8.10 2.89
N VAL A 44 5.43 7.40 2.02
CA VAL A 44 5.99 6.06 2.33
C VAL A 44 7.04 6.16 3.44
N LEU A 45 7.94 7.15 3.40
CA LEU A 45 8.94 7.36 4.45
C LEU A 45 8.31 7.60 5.81
N VAL A 46 7.27 8.45 5.88
CA VAL A 46 6.56 8.73 7.14
C VAL A 46 5.93 7.45 7.70
N GLN A 47 5.37 6.58 6.85
CA GLN A 47 4.80 5.30 7.29
C GLN A 47 5.87 4.35 7.86
N ILE A 48 7.05 4.27 7.25
CA ILE A 48 8.16 3.43 7.72
C ILE A 48 8.64 3.87 9.11
N VAL A 49 8.75 5.19 9.34
CA VAL A 49 9.25 5.75 10.61
C VAL A 49 8.24 5.55 11.76
N ARG A 50 6.94 5.64 11.49
CA ARG A 50 5.89 5.62 12.53
C ARG A 50 5.55 4.22 13.08
N SER A 51 6.28 3.17 12.68
CA SER A 51 5.88 1.77 12.85
C SER A 51 5.94 1.20 14.29
N ARG A 52 6.48 1.91 15.29
CA ARG A 52 6.81 1.30 16.60
C ARG A 52 5.70 1.37 17.66
N ASN A 53 4.92 2.45 17.71
CA ASN A 53 3.77 2.58 18.63
C ASN A 53 2.43 2.10 18.01
N SER A 54 2.48 1.53 16.80
CA SER A 54 1.30 1.09 16.07
C SER A 54 0.93 -0.37 16.32
N ASP A 55 1.83 -1.20 16.86
CA ASP A 55 1.63 -2.65 16.91
C ASP A 55 0.58 -3.09 17.95
N LEU A 56 0.59 -2.52 19.17
CA LEU A 56 -0.47 -2.78 20.16
C LEU A 56 -1.82 -2.20 19.71
N LYS A 57 -1.83 -0.97 19.17
CA LYS A 57 -3.05 -0.37 18.61
C LYS A 57 -3.59 -1.19 17.44
N PHE A 58 -2.71 -1.69 16.59
CA PHE A 58 -3.04 -2.62 15.52
C PHE A 58 -3.60 -3.92 16.08
N PHE A 59 -2.99 -4.52 17.09
CA PHE A 59 -3.45 -5.77 17.70
C PHE A 59 -4.91 -5.65 18.19
N TYR A 60 -5.23 -4.65 19.01
CA TYR A 60 -6.59 -4.47 19.51
C TYR A 60 -7.59 -4.12 18.40
N LYS A 61 -7.19 -3.25 17.46
CA LYS A 61 -8.04 -2.88 16.31
C LYS A 61 -8.30 -4.08 15.39
N TRP A 62 -7.26 -4.85 15.09
CA TRP A 62 -7.33 -6.03 14.23
C TRP A 62 -8.11 -7.14 14.91
N LYS A 63 -7.88 -7.41 16.21
CA LYS A 63 -8.67 -8.37 16.99
C LYS A 63 -10.16 -8.09 16.89
N ARG A 64 -10.56 -6.82 17.10
CA ARG A 64 -11.96 -6.41 16.94
C ARG A 64 -12.46 -6.55 15.49
N THR A 65 -11.63 -6.25 14.50
CA THR A 65 -12.03 -6.28 13.08
C THR A 65 -12.04 -7.69 12.50
N ARG A 66 -11.21 -8.61 13.01
CA ARG A 66 -11.09 -10.00 12.56
C ARG A 66 -12.39 -10.77 12.76
N ASP A 67 -13.10 -10.47 13.83
CA ASP A 67 -14.42 -11.05 14.12
C ASP A 67 -15.50 -10.51 13.15
N TYR A 68 -15.29 -9.33 12.55
CA TYR A 68 -16.13 -8.80 11.49
C TYR A 68 -15.68 -9.32 10.12
N ARG A 69 -16.62 -10.01 9.46
CA ARG A 69 -16.56 -10.64 8.12
C ARG A 69 -15.43 -10.12 7.22
N PHE A 70 -14.52 -11.04 6.85
CA PHE A 70 -13.49 -10.94 5.80
C PHE A 70 -13.86 -9.98 4.65
N TRP A 71 -15.09 -10.13 4.13
CA TRP A 71 -15.64 -9.32 3.04
C TRP A 71 -15.60 -7.81 3.28
N TYR A 72 -15.88 -7.34 4.50
CA TYR A 72 -15.85 -5.90 4.78
C TYR A 72 -14.43 -5.34 4.66
N HIS A 73 -13.44 -6.04 5.22
CA HIS A 73 -12.04 -5.64 5.10
C HIS A 73 -11.57 -5.72 3.65
N PHE A 74 -11.88 -6.83 2.97
CA PHE A 74 -11.56 -7.03 1.57
C PHE A 74 -12.13 -5.91 0.71
N ILE A 75 -13.43 -5.61 0.80
CA ILE A 75 -14.08 -4.56 0.00
C ILE A 75 -13.47 -3.19 0.30
N ARG A 76 -13.14 -2.90 1.57
CA ARG A 76 -12.54 -1.61 1.94
C ARG A 76 -11.15 -1.42 1.35
N GLU A 77 -10.30 -2.44 1.38
CA GLU A 77 -8.95 -2.35 0.80
C GLU A 77 -8.98 -2.46 -0.73
N PHE A 78 -9.87 -3.29 -1.27
CA PHE A 78 -10.20 -3.33 -2.69
C PHE A 78 -10.59 -1.95 -3.20
N SER A 79 -11.56 -1.28 -2.56
CA SER A 79 -12.08 0.00 -3.04
C SER A 79 -11.02 1.10 -2.98
N LYS A 80 -10.18 1.14 -1.93
CA LYS A 80 -9.06 2.07 -1.85
C LYS A 80 -8.05 1.86 -2.99
N ALA A 81 -7.63 0.62 -3.22
CA ALA A 81 -6.67 0.30 -4.26
C ALA A 81 -7.25 0.52 -5.65
N PHE A 82 -8.48 0.07 -5.88
CA PHE A 82 -9.23 0.25 -7.11
C PHE A 82 -9.39 1.73 -7.45
N LEU A 83 -9.92 2.54 -6.54
CA LEU A 83 -10.09 3.99 -6.76
C LEU A 83 -8.75 4.70 -6.91
N GLY A 84 -7.72 4.29 -6.15
CA GLY A 84 -6.37 4.84 -6.29
C GLY A 84 -5.83 4.63 -7.71
N VAL A 85 -5.82 3.39 -8.19
CA VAL A 85 -5.35 3.06 -9.55
C VAL A 85 -6.22 3.72 -10.60
N LEU A 86 -7.54 3.79 -10.40
CA LEU A 86 -8.46 4.39 -11.36
C LEU A 86 -8.25 5.90 -11.47
N ILE A 87 -8.12 6.62 -10.34
CA ILE A 87 -7.84 8.06 -10.34
C ILE A 87 -6.48 8.35 -10.98
N PHE A 88 -5.43 7.64 -10.56
CA PHE A 88 -4.08 7.86 -11.12
C PHE A 88 -4.00 7.47 -12.59
N GLY A 89 -4.58 6.34 -12.97
CA GLY A 89 -4.58 5.84 -14.34
C GLY A 89 -5.37 6.75 -15.26
N VAL A 90 -6.57 7.18 -14.87
CA VAL A 90 -7.38 8.11 -15.66
C VAL A 90 -6.67 9.46 -15.77
N PHE A 91 -6.12 10.00 -14.68
CA PHE A 91 -5.35 11.25 -14.73
C PHE A 91 -4.16 11.12 -15.69
N HIS A 92 -3.41 10.02 -15.61
CA HIS A 92 -2.28 9.74 -16.49
C HIS A 92 -2.70 9.61 -17.95
N ALA A 93 -3.74 8.83 -18.26
CA ALA A 93 -4.26 8.68 -19.63
C ALA A 93 -4.73 10.02 -20.21
N TRP A 94 -5.42 10.83 -19.40
CA TRP A 94 -5.89 12.15 -19.81
C TRP A 94 -4.73 13.11 -20.09
N VAL A 95 -3.70 13.08 -19.24
CA VAL A 95 -2.54 13.96 -19.32
C VAL A 95 -1.58 13.57 -20.45
N LEU A 96 -1.42 12.28 -20.76
CA LEU A 96 -0.38 11.80 -21.69
C LEU A 96 -0.88 11.38 -23.07
N HIS A 97 -2.06 10.78 -23.20
CA HIS A 97 -2.49 10.18 -24.47
C HIS A 97 -3.78 10.78 -25.05
N GLY A 98 -4.39 11.76 -24.37
CA GLY A 98 -5.70 12.28 -24.75
C GLY A 98 -6.82 11.27 -24.54
N ARG A 99 -8.05 11.60 -24.97
CA ARG A 99 -9.28 10.83 -24.67
C ARG A 99 -9.36 9.51 -25.47
N ASN A 100 -8.41 8.59 -25.30
CA ASN A 100 -8.48 7.25 -25.88
C ASN A 100 -9.34 6.32 -25.00
N PRO A 101 -10.53 5.90 -25.46
CA PRO A 101 -11.43 5.07 -24.66
C PRO A 101 -10.85 3.67 -24.37
N PHE A 102 -9.99 3.13 -25.24
CA PHE A 102 -9.39 1.82 -25.04
C PHE A 102 -8.41 1.78 -23.86
N GLU A 103 -7.67 2.86 -23.63
CA GLU A 103 -6.77 2.98 -22.48
C GLU A 103 -7.55 3.04 -21.16
N VAL A 104 -8.67 3.77 -21.14
CA VAL A 104 -9.53 3.85 -19.95
C VAL A 104 -10.09 2.48 -19.57
N ILE A 105 -10.51 1.69 -20.57
CA ILE A 105 -10.97 0.31 -20.36
C ILE A 105 -9.82 -0.56 -19.81
N PHE A 106 -8.62 -0.46 -20.39
CA PHE A 106 -7.46 -1.20 -19.90
C PHE A 106 -7.12 -0.84 -18.44
N ILE A 107 -7.09 0.45 -18.11
CA ILE A 107 -6.85 0.96 -16.75
C ILE A 107 -7.89 0.41 -15.78
N PHE A 108 -9.16 0.33 -16.18
CA PHE A 108 -10.21 -0.24 -15.35
C PHE A 108 -9.94 -1.70 -15.00
N TYR A 109 -9.55 -2.54 -15.98
CA TYR A 109 -9.20 -3.93 -15.73
C TYR A 109 -7.98 -4.07 -14.82
N VAL A 110 -6.94 -3.26 -15.06
CA VAL A 110 -5.75 -3.22 -14.19
C VAL A 110 -6.14 -2.82 -12.77
N ALA A 111 -6.97 -1.80 -12.60
CA ALA A 111 -7.47 -1.37 -11.30
C ALA A 111 -8.26 -2.48 -10.59
N LEU A 112 -9.07 -3.24 -11.32
CA LEU A 112 -9.84 -4.37 -10.80
C LEU A 112 -8.91 -5.48 -10.28
N ILE A 113 -7.93 -5.90 -11.08
CA ILE A 113 -6.97 -6.93 -10.69
C ILE A 113 -6.15 -6.47 -9.47
N MET A 114 -5.62 -5.24 -9.52
CA MET A 114 -4.84 -4.67 -8.42
C MET A 114 -5.68 -4.50 -7.15
N GLY A 115 -6.96 -4.15 -7.28
CA GLY A 115 -7.90 -4.09 -6.16
C GLY A 115 -8.09 -5.45 -5.50
N VAL A 116 -8.30 -6.51 -6.28
CA VAL A 116 -8.46 -7.88 -5.75
C VAL A 116 -7.21 -8.31 -5.01
N LEU A 117 -6.04 -8.14 -5.63
CA LEU A 117 -4.76 -8.47 -5.02
C LEU A 117 -4.53 -7.68 -3.74
N ALA A 118 -4.77 -6.37 -3.73
CA ALA A 118 -4.61 -5.55 -2.54
C ALA A 118 -5.54 -6.02 -1.40
N GLY A 119 -6.78 -6.37 -1.70
CA GLY A 119 -7.73 -6.90 -0.72
C GLY A 119 -7.27 -8.22 -0.10
N THR A 120 -6.83 -9.18 -0.92
CA THR A 120 -6.39 -10.50 -0.44
C THR A 120 -5.05 -10.43 0.30
N PHE A 121 -4.05 -9.76 -0.28
CA PHE A 121 -2.72 -9.62 0.33
C PHE A 121 -2.79 -8.83 1.64
N SER A 122 -3.58 -7.75 1.69
CA SER A 122 -3.74 -6.96 2.92
C SER A 122 -4.32 -7.81 4.05
N TRP A 123 -5.31 -8.65 3.77
CA TRP A 123 -5.83 -9.58 4.76
C TRP A 123 -4.76 -10.57 5.25
N GLN A 124 -4.07 -11.25 4.32
CA GLN A 124 -3.04 -12.24 4.67
C GLN A 124 -1.89 -11.63 5.47
N LEU A 125 -1.40 -10.45 5.06
CA LEU A 125 -0.33 -9.73 5.74
C LEU A 125 -0.75 -9.30 7.15
N ASN A 126 -1.97 -8.78 7.30
CA ASN A 126 -2.49 -8.36 8.59
C ASN A 126 -2.70 -9.55 9.53
N GLU A 127 -3.18 -10.69 9.01
CA GLU A 127 -3.33 -11.92 9.81
C GLU A 127 -1.98 -12.48 10.25
N SER A 128 -0.99 -12.54 9.34
CA SER A 128 0.38 -12.93 9.69
C SER A 128 1.00 -12.00 10.73
N LYS A 129 0.77 -10.69 10.60
CA LYS A 129 1.23 -9.70 11.58
C LYS A 129 0.56 -9.89 12.94
N TYR A 130 -0.75 -10.14 12.96
CA TYR A 130 -1.50 -10.39 14.18
C TYR A 130 -0.99 -11.62 14.93
N ILE A 131 -0.76 -12.74 14.23
CA ILE A 131 -0.22 -13.98 14.82
C ILE A 131 1.15 -13.72 15.46
N LYS A 132 2.05 -13.01 14.76
CA LYS A 132 3.37 -12.68 15.29
C LYS A 132 3.31 -11.84 16.56
N ILE A 133 2.42 -10.85 16.61
CA ILE A 133 2.23 -10.00 17.79
C ILE A 133 1.58 -10.79 18.93
N TYR A 134 0.61 -11.66 18.63
CA TYR A 134 -0.01 -12.51 19.62
C TYR A 134 1.01 -13.44 20.29
N GLU A 135 1.88 -14.08 19.51
CA GLU A 135 2.94 -14.94 20.02
C GLU A 135 3.98 -14.19 20.85
N SER A 136 4.37 -12.97 20.45
CA SER A 136 5.30 -12.16 21.24
C SER A 136 4.69 -11.77 22.59
N LEU A 137 3.44 -11.30 22.60
CA LEU A 137 2.73 -10.96 23.84
C LEU A 137 2.53 -12.17 24.76
N LYS A 138 2.28 -13.36 24.19
CA LYS A 138 2.19 -14.61 24.96
C LYS A 138 3.52 -14.97 25.62
N LYS A 139 4.65 -14.83 24.91
CA LYS A 139 5.99 -15.08 25.47
C LYS A 139 6.37 -14.08 26.57
N GLU A 140 5.87 -12.85 26.50
CA GLU A 140 6.09 -11.80 27.50
C GLU A 140 5.20 -11.94 28.74
N GLY A 141 4.34 -12.97 28.82
CA GLY A 141 3.51 -13.24 30.01
C GLY A 141 2.29 -12.33 30.14
N TYR A 142 1.98 -11.50 29.12
CA TYR A 142 0.84 -10.58 29.13
C TYR A 142 -0.53 -11.28 29.28
N PHE A 143 -0.60 -12.59 29.00
CA PHE A 143 -1.82 -13.39 29.11
C PHE A 143 -1.84 -14.35 30.31
N ASP A 144 -0.76 -14.44 31.11
CA ASP A 144 -0.71 -15.29 32.31
C ASP A 144 -1.08 -14.54 33.60
N GLN A 145 -1.16 -13.20 33.57
CA GLN A 145 -1.51 -12.38 34.75
C GLN A 145 -3.02 -12.20 34.99
N SER A 146 -3.88 -12.91 34.25
CA SER A 146 -5.35 -12.83 34.39
C SER A 146 -5.97 -14.07 35.05
N ARG A 147 -5.23 -14.74 35.94
CA ARG A 147 -5.75 -15.79 36.83
C ARG A 147 -5.59 -15.37 38.29
#